data_AF-A0A545SC54-F1
#
_entry.id   AF-A0A545SC54-F1
#
_cell.length_a   1.000
_cell.length_b   1.000
_cell.length_c   1.000
_cell.angle_alpha   90.00
_cell.angle_beta   90.00
_cell.angle_gamma   90.00
#
_symmetry.space_group_name_H-M   'P 1'
#
loop_
_entity.id
_entity.type
_entity.pdbx_description
1 polymer ?
#
loop_
_entity_poly.entity_id
_entity_poly.type
_entity_poly.pdbx_seq_one_letter_code
_entity_poly.pdbx_strand_id
1 'polypeptide(L)' 'MARVKPQPVSRGPEEAAAESGREMIRVTVRSTGFRRYRAGLGPLTREPVTVTVTPEQLALLRADTLLIVEDA' A
#
# COMPACT_ATOMS: atom_id res chain seq x y z
N MET A 1 -19.10 -36.58 -14.70
CA MET A 1 -19.76 -35.27 -14.87
C MET A 1 -19.84 -34.66 -13.45
N ALA A 2 -19.34 -33.49 -13.07
CA ALA A 2 -18.83 -32.32 -13.77
C ALA A 2 -17.58 -31.80 -13.03
N ARG A 3 -16.60 -31.32 -13.81
CA ARG A 3 -15.35 -30.71 -13.33
C ARG A 3 -15.66 -29.25 -13.02
N VAL A 4 -15.94 -28.92 -11.76
CA VAL A 4 -16.04 -27.53 -11.32
C VAL A 4 -14.65 -26.93 -11.44
N LYS A 5 -14.46 -26.10 -12.47
CA LYS A 5 -13.28 -25.24 -12.60
C LYS A 5 -13.36 -24.20 -11.49
N PRO A 6 -12.40 -24.09 -10.56
CA PRO A 6 -12.34 -22.93 -9.70
C PRO A 6 -12.04 -21.73 -10.59
N GLN A 7 -13.00 -20.82 -10.70
CA GLN A 7 -12.73 -19.47 -11.20
C GLN A 7 -11.84 -18.79 -10.17
N PRO A 8 -10.68 -18.21 -10.53
CA PRO A 8 -9.94 -17.38 -9.60
C PRO A 8 -10.82 -16.16 -9.32
N VAL A 9 -11.38 -16.11 -8.12
CA VAL A 9 -12.02 -14.93 -7.56
C VAL A 9 -11.03 -13.77 -7.68
N SER A 10 -11.54 -12.64 -8.16
CA SER A 10 -10.83 -11.39 -8.36
C SER A 10 -9.86 -11.11 -7.20
N ARG A 11 -8.58 -11.39 -7.42
CA ARG A 11 -7.48 -11.08 -6.51
C ARG A 11 -7.40 -9.56 -6.45
N GLY A 12 -7.99 -8.97 -5.40
CA GLY A 12 -7.84 -7.56 -5.12
C GLY A 12 -6.35 -7.18 -5.08
N PRO A 13 -6.01 -5.90 -5.27
CA PRO A 13 -4.61 -5.42 -5.34
C PRO A 13 -3.79 -5.62 -4.04
N GLU A 14 -4.33 -6.34 -3.06
CA GLU A 14 -3.74 -6.61 -1.75
C GLU A 14 -2.72 -7.77 -1.80
N GLU A 15 -2.85 -8.72 -2.74
CA GLU A 15 -1.96 -9.89 -2.83
C GLU A 15 -0.78 -9.70 -3.81
N ALA A 16 -0.63 -8.53 -4.45
CA ALA A 16 0.53 -8.21 -5.28
C ALA A 16 1.75 -7.74 -4.46
N ALA A 17 1.58 -7.56 -3.14
CA ALA A 17 2.62 -7.06 -2.25
C ALA A 17 3.55 -8.15 -1.67
N ALA A 18 3.22 -9.44 -1.83
CA ALA A 18 3.87 -10.51 -1.07
C ALA A 18 4.83 -11.42 -1.87
N GLU A 19 4.94 -11.30 -3.19
CA GLU A 19 5.75 -12.24 -3.98
C GLU A 19 6.60 -11.54 -5.04
N SER A 20 7.78 -11.10 -4.63
CA SER A 20 9.03 -11.05 -5.39
C SER A 20 10.00 -10.17 -4.62
N GLY A 21 11.31 -10.46 -4.61
CA GLY A 21 12.37 -9.71 -3.91
C GLY A 21 12.51 -8.24 -4.34
N ARG A 22 11.48 -7.45 -4.07
CA ARG A 22 11.37 -6.02 -4.33
C ARG A 22 11.91 -5.34 -3.10
N GLU A 23 12.95 -4.54 -3.31
CA GLU A 23 13.54 -3.68 -2.30
C GLU A 23 12.44 -2.99 -1.49
N MET A 24 12.40 -3.30 -0.20
CA MET A 24 11.39 -2.83 0.74
C MET A 24 11.91 -1.56 1.39
N ILE A 25 11.25 -0.44 1.15
CA ILE A 25 11.66 0.88 1.65
C ILE A 25 10.83 1.19 2.89
N ARG A 26 11.51 1.55 3.97
CA ARG A 26 10.85 1.97 5.21
C ARG A 26 10.60 3.47 5.14
N VAL A 27 9.35 3.89 5.28
CA VAL A 27 8.96 5.29 5.22
C VAL A 27 7.99 5.64 6.33
N THR A 28 8.06 6.87 6.82
CA THR A 28 7.09 7.43 7.76
C THR A 28 6.08 8.25 6.98
N VAL A 29 4.81 7.89 7.11
CA VAL A 29 3.71 8.53 6.39
C VAL A 29 2.74 9.17 7.38
N ARG A 30 2.35 10.42 7.11
CA ARG A 30 1.26 11.10 7.81
C ARG A 30 0.35 11.83 6.84
N SER A 31 -0.93 11.87 7.14
CA SER A 31 -1.93 12.67 6.44
C SER A 31 -1.99 14.07 7.02
N THR A 32 -2.07 15.10 6.17
CA THR A 32 -2.27 16.50 6.61
C THR A 32 -3.71 16.78 7.06
N GLY A 33 -4.65 15.88 6.76
CA GLY A 33 -6.07 16.08 6.98
C GLY A 33 -6.75 14.89 7.65
N PHE A 34 -7.79 14.39 6.99
CA PHE A 34 -8.60 13.26 7.45
C PHE A 34 -7.89 11.91 7.22
N ARG A 35 -8.49 10.84 7.76
CA ARG A 35 -8.05 9.45 7.51
C ARG A 35 -7.99 9.18 6.01
N ARG A 36 -6.85 8.68 5.53
CA ARG A 36 -6.64 8.34 4.11
C ARG A 36 -6.18 6.91 3.92
N TYR A 37 -6.51 6.36 2.76
CA TYR A 37 -6.11 5.04 2.32
C TYR A 37 -5.45 5.19 0.94
N ARG A 38 -4.18 4.82 0.83
CA ARG A 38 -3.40 4.92 -0.41
C ARG A 38 -2.42 3.76 -0.54
N ALA A 39 -2.18 3.30 -1.77
CA ALA A 39 -1.27 2.21 -2.06
C ALA A 39 -1.57 0.89 -1.29
N GLY A 40 -2.85 0.66 -0.94
CA GLY A 40 -3.27 -0.46 -0.07
C GLY A 40 -2.94 -0.25 1.41
N LEU A 41 -2.42 0.92 1.80
CA LEU A 41 -2.01 1.27 3.16
C LEU A 41 -3.00 2.25 3.77
N GLY A 42 -3.40 1.98 5.01
CA GLY A 42 -4.22 2.86 5.81
C GLY A 42 -4.91 2.12 6.96
N PRO A 43 -5.57 2.84 7.89
CA PRO A 43 -5.81 4.28 7.85
C PRO A 43 -4.58 5.13 8.18
N LEU A 44 -4.17 5.99 7.23
CA LEU A 44 -3.15 7.02 7.45
C LEU A 44 -3.82 8.24 8.09
N THR A 45 -3.38 8.59 9.30
CA THR A 45 -3.92 9.71 10.09
C THR A 45 -2.89 10.85 10.15
N ARG A 46 -3.19 11.90 10.93
CA ARG A 46 -2.21 12.94 11.25
C ARG A 46 -1.04 12.44 12.08
N GLU A 47 -1.20 11.30 12.73
CA GLU A 47 -0.13 10.67 13.48
C GLU A 47 0.83 9.99 12.49
N PRO A 48 2.15 10.21 12.60
CA PRO A 48 3.12 9.57 11.72
C PRO A 48 3.15 8.07 11.96
N VAL A 49 2.97 7.29 10.88
CA VAL A 49 3.04 5.84 10.91
C VAL A 49 4.18 5.38 10.03
N THR A 50 5.11 4.62 10.60
CA THR A 50 6.19 4.01 9.85
C THR A 50 5.72 2.70 9.23
N VAL A 51 5.81 2.61 7.91
CA VAL A 51 5.39 1.46 7.11
C VAL A 51 6.51 1.05 6.16
N THR A 52 6.57 -0.24 5.86
CA THR A 52 7.49 -0.78 4.85
C THR A 52 6.70 -0.97 3.56
N VAL A 53 7.19 -0.36 2.47
CA VAL A 53 6.48 -0.29 1.19
C VAL A 53 7.40 -0.64 0.05
N THR A 54 6.82 -1.08 -1.07
CA THR A 54 7.57 -1.24 -2.32
C THR A 54 7.83 0.13 -2.98
N PRO A 55 8.83 0.26 -3.88
CA PRO A 55 9.08 1.50 -4.62
C PRO A 55 7.85 1.98 -5.42
N GLU A 56 7.03 1.05 -5.94
CA GLU A 56 5.77 1.40 -6.62
C GLU A 56 4.76 2.01 -5.65
N GLN A 57 4.61 1.42 -4.45
CA GLN A 57 3.75 1.99 -3.41
C GLN A 57 4.29 3.33 -2.90
N LEU A 58 5.61 3.50 -2.77
CA LEU A 58 6.22 4.76 -2.40
C LEU A 58 5.90 5.87 -3.40
N ALA A 59 5.98 5.57 -4.70
CA ALA A 59 5.60 6.51 -5.75
C ALA A 59 4.12 6.92 -5.64
N LEU A 60 3.23 5.96 -5.35
CA LEU A 60 1.80 6.24 -5.12
C LEU A 60 1.55 7.09 -3.87
N LEU A 61 2.32 6.88 -2.79
CA LEU A 61 2.23 7.67 -1.57
C LEU A 61 2.74 9.10 -1.80
N ARG A 62 3.87 9.27 -2.49
CA ARG A 62 4.44 10.59 -2.83
C ARG A 62 3.60 11.36 -3.85
N ALA A 63 2.84 10.66 -4.69
CA ALA A 63 1.90 11.29 -5.62
C ALA A 63 0.71 11.93 -4.90
N ASP A 64 0.37 11.51 -3.67
CA ASP A 64 -0.71 12.11 -2.89
C ASP A 64 -0.21 13.35 -2.15
N THR A 65 -0.63 14.53 -2.62
CA THR A 65 -0.19 15.83 -2.07
C THR A 65 -0.66 16.07 -0.63
N LEU A 66 -1.58 15.26 -0.12
CA LEU A 66 -2.08 15.35 1.25
C LEU A 66 -1.41 14.35 2.19
N LEU A 67 -0.47 13.55 1.68
CA LEU A 67 0.42 12.73 2.47
C LEU A 67 1.80 13.38 2.53
N ILE A 68 2.35 13.43 3.73
CA ILE A 68 3.75 13.74 3.97
C ILE A 68 4.43 12.39 4.14
N VAL A 69 5.38 12.11 3.25
CA VAL A 69 6.17 10.88 3.25
C VAL A 69 7.62 11.25 3.55
N GLU A 70 8.13 10.75 4.67
CA GLU A 70 9.48 10.97 5.16
C GLU A 70 10.24 9.63 5.11
N ASP A 71 11.54 9.69 4.83
CA ASP A 71 12.41 8.51 4.94
C ASP A 71 12.58 8.18 6.43
N ALA A 72 12.54 6.89 6.79
CA ALA A 72 12.48 6.43 8.18
C ALA A 72 13.86 6.15 8.80
#